data_AF-A0A2V6NM58-F1
#
_entry.id   AF-A0A2V6NM58-F1
#
_cell.length_a   1.000
_cell.length_b   1.000
_cell.length_c   1.000
_cell.angle_alpha   90.00
_cell.angle_beta   90.00
_cell.angle_gamma   90.00
#
_symmetry.space_group_name_H-M   'P 1'
#
loop_
_entity.id
_entity.type
_entity.pdbx_description
1 polymer ?
#
loop_
_entity_poly.entity_id
_entity_poly.type
_entity_poly.pdbx_seq_one_letter_code
_entity_poly.pdbx_strand_id
1 'polypeptide(L)'
;MTKKVLPLTIGLLAISFLRAQEISPSPSASATPARAVRISFVPPPLEGKVSLGVYNEWGQLVRVLHQEAEFDEFTIGADALSTKWDGKDDYDYDLPAGKYSARGFLVAPMKIEQISQTDEAVFIDPAPPVRIKLVANPLENNERPTIDLVAGYDDDSTYIQTLDGLPLVTVSKLDKSSEVAVVLDLERDKSLNMLVRTAVTREFRITGITKMMAFDCGQFELK
;
A
#
# COMPACT_ATOMS: atom_id res chain seq x y z
N MET A 1 68.00 -51.95 -32.24
CA MET A 1 68.78 -51.33 -33.34
C MET A 1 67.93 -50.17 -33.82
N THR A 2 68.28 -48.87 -33.74
CA THR A 2 69.58 -48.22 -33.84
C THR A 2 69.41 -46.71 -33.51
N LYS A 3 70.30 -46.19 -32.63
CA LYS A 3 70.92 -44.84 -32.56
C LYS A 3 70.00 -43.58 -32.64
N LYS A 4 69.91 -42.76 -31.58
CA LYS A 4 70.82 -41.64 -31.20
C LYS A 4 71.28 -40.77 -32.38
N VAL A 5 70.90 -39.48 -32.41
CA VAL A 5 71.84 -38.32 -32.52
C VAL A 5 71.20 -37.06 -31.88
N LEU A 6 72.06 -36.28 -31.22
CA LEU A 6 71.91 -35.10 -30.37
C LEU A 6 72.25 -33.82 -31.21
N PRO A 7 72.57 -32.66 -30.60
CA PRO A 7 71.78 -31.44 -30.37
C PRO A 7 72.16 -30.25 -31.29
N LEU A 8 71.47 -29.10 -31.17
CA LEU A 8 72.19 -27.82 -31.15
C LEU A 8 71.44 -26.74 -30.36
N THR A 9 72.14 -26.23 -29.35
CA THR A 9 71.74 -25.21 -28.39
C THR A 9 72.16 -23.84 -28.88
N ILE A 10 71.23 -22.89 -29.00
CA ILE A 10 71.45 -21.42 -28.91
C ILE A 10 70.11 -20.89 -28.38
N GLY A 11 69.95 -20.43 -27.14
CA GLY A 11 70.71 -19.39 -26.49
C GLY A 11 70.02 -18.04 -26.71
N LEU A 12 68.88 -17.79 -26.05
CA LEU A 12 68.36 -16.43 -25.89
C LEU A 12 67.73 -16.22 -24.51
N LEU A 13 68.39 -15.30 -23.81
CA LEU A 13 68.04 -14.65 -22.56
C LEU A 13 66.83 -13.72 -22.80
N ALA A 14 65.71 -13.88 -22.08
CA ALA A 14 64.75 -12.79 -21.89
C ALA A 14 63.75 -13.06 -20.76
N ILE A 15 64.05 -12.47 -19.60
CA ILE A 15 63.17 -11.65 -18.75
C ILE A 15 61.84 -12.26 -18.31
N SER A 16 61.77 -12.56 -17.03
CA SER A 16 60.54 -12.75 -16.26
C SER A 16 59.62 -11.55 -16.39
N PHE A 17 58.42 -11.76 -16.95
CA PHE A 17 57.28 -10.90 -16.69
C PHE A 17 56.27 -11.70 -15.85
N LEU A 18 56.24 -11.39 -14.55
CA LEU A 18 55.04 -11.61 -13.75
C LEU A 18 53.90 -10.85 -14.45
N ARG A 19 52.92 -11.57 -14.98
CA ARG A 19 51.61 -10.97 -15.27
C ARG A 19 50.90 -10.81 -13.93
N ALA A 20 50.87 -9.58 -13.42
CA ALA A 20 49.85 -9.18 -12.48
C ALA A 20 48.49 -9.36 -13.19
N GLN A 21 47.68 -10.32 -12.74
CA GLN A 21 46.26 -10.32 -13.08
C GLN A 21 45.62 -9.16 -12.31
N GLU A 22 45.26 -8.09 -13.02
CA GLU A 22 44.27 -7.15 -12.52
C GLU A 22 43.00 -7.95 -12.23
N ILE A 23 42.63 -8.00 -10.95
CA ILE A 23 41.33 -8.47 -10.50
C ILE A 23 40.34 -7.43 -11.02
N SER A 24 39.72 -7.73 -12.16
CA SER A 24 38.58 -7.00 -12.67
C SER A 24 37.54 -6.92 -11.55
N PRO A 25 37.15 -5.73 -11.07
CA PRO A 25 36.07 -5.66 -10.08
C PRO A 25 34.83 -6.24 -10.74
N SER A 26 34.30 -7.30 -10.11
CA SER A 26 32.96 -7.79 -10.42
C SER A 26 32.01 -6.60 -10.33
N PRO A 27 31.12 -6.36 -11.31
CA PRO A 27 30.17 -5.26 -11.20
C PRO A 27 29.36 -5.47 -9.93
N SER A 28 29.55 -4.57 -8.95
CA SER A 28 28.55 -4.36 -7.90
C SER A 28 27.22 -4.16 -8.60
N ALA A 29 26.19 -4.85 -8.12
CA ALA A 29 24.81 -4.55 -8.52
C ALA A 29 24.64 -3.04 -8.47
N SER A 30 24.45 -2.42 -9.63
CA SER A 30 24.14 -1.00 -9.73
C SER A 30 22.93 -0.78 -8.83
N ALA A 31 23.11 -0.07 -7.72
CA ALA A 31 22.00 0.45 -6.97
C ALA A 31 21.24 1.35 -7.96
N THR A 32 20.06 0.89 -8.41
CA THR A 32 19.11 1.74 -9.11
C THR A 32 18.96 2.99 -8.25
N PRO A 33 19.17 4.21 -8.80
CA PRO A 33 19.01 5.42 -8.01
C PRO A 33 17.64 5.38 -7.34
N ALA A 34 17.62 5.58 -6.02
CA ALA A 34 16.38 5.51 -5.24
C ALA A 34 15.35 6.46 -5.86
N ARG A 35 14.34 5.90 -6.52
CA ARG A 35 13.23 6.62 -7.16
C ARG A 35 12.28 7.12 -6.08
N ALA A 36 12.75 8.04 -5.24
CA ALA A 36 11.98 8.55 -4.12
C ALA A 36 11.17 9.78 -4.55
N VAL A 37 9.84 9.66 -4.53
CA VAL A 37 8.90 10.75 -4.76
C VAL A 37 8.41 11.28 -3.41
N ARG A 38 8.51 12.58 -3.20
CA ARG A 38 7.91 13.24 -2.03
C ARG A 38 6.46 13.58 -2.33
N ILE A 39 5.56 13.11 -1.48
CA ILE A 39 4.12 13.39 -1.54
C ILE A 39 3.79 14.35 -0.41
N SER A 40 3.00 15.39 -0.68
CA SER A 40 2.65 16.42 0.30
C SER A 40 1.20 16.82 0.17
N PHE A 41 0.56 17.10 1.29
CA PHE A 41 -0.84 17.51 1.33
C PHE A 41 -1.10 18.40 2.54
N VAL A 42 -2.12 19.25 2.43
CA VAL A 42 -2.68 19.97 3.56
C VAL A 42 -3.76 19.08 4.17
N PRO A 43 -3.66 18.67 5.45
CA PRO A 43 -4.66 17.79 6.04
C PRO A 43 -6.01 18.51 6.09
N PRO A 44 -7.11 17.84 5.71
CA PRO A 44 -8.46 18.39 5.90
C PRO A 44 -8.71 18.80 7.36
N PRO A 45 -9.57 19.78 7.64
CA PRO A 45 -9.89 20.22 9.00
C PRO A 45 -10.87 19.25 9.67
N LEU A 46 -10.42 18.01 9.90
CA LEU A 46 -11.11 16.94 10.59
C LEU A 46 -10.10 16.24 11.50
N GLU A 47 -10.47 15.94 12.74
CA GLU A 47 -9.63 15.06 13.58
C GLU A 47 -9.86 13.61 13.18
N GLY A 48 -8.78 12.84 13.03
CA GLY A 48 -8.87 11.46 12.59
C GLY A 48 -7.53 10.89 12.14
N LYS A 49 -7.61 9.68 11.58
CA LYS A 49 -6.47 8.94 11.04
C LYS A 49 -6.41 9.03 9.52
N VAL A 50 -5.22 8.94 8.95
CA VAL A 50 -4.97 9.07 7.51
C VAL A 50 -4.86 7.70 6.87
N SER A 51 -5.65 7.47 5.83
CA SER A 51 -5.37 6.44 4.83
C SER A 51 -4.97 7.10 3.52
N LEU A 52 -3.85 6.68 2.94
CA LEU A 52 -3.24 7.30 1.75
C LEU A 52 -2.76 6.22 0.78
N GLY A 53 -3.20 6.33 -0.48
CA GLY A 53 -2.79 5.43 -1.56
C GLY A 53 -2.11 6.17 -2.70
N VAL A 54 -1.29 5.44 -3.47
CA VAL A 54 -0.75 5.85 -4.77
C VAL A 54 -1.52 5.15 -5.87
N TYR A 55 -1.83 5.89 -6.92
CA TYR A 55 -2.66 5.45 -8.02
C TYR A 55 -1.93 5.66 -9.34
N ASN A 56 -2.09 4.71 -10.27
CA ASN A 56 -1.60 4.88 -11.64
C ASN A 56 -2.48 5.83 -12.46
N GLU A 57 -2.11 6.07 -13.72
CA GLU A 57 -2.85 6.97 -14.62
C GLU A 57 -4.30 6.53 -14.91
N TRP A 58 -4.62 5.26 -14.71
CA TRP A 58 -5.98 4.72 -14.84
C TRP A 58 -6.78 4.80 -13.53
N GLY A 59 -6.21 5.39 -12.48
CA GLY A 59 -6.85 5.54 -11.18
C GLY A 59 -6.92 4.26 -10.36
N GLN A 60 -6.14 3.24 -10.70
CA GLN A 60 -6.04 2.00 -9.94
C GLN A 60 -5.02 2.17 -8.81
N LEU A 61 -5.38 1.71 -7.61
CA LEU A 61 -4.47 1.68 -6.47
C LEU A 61 -3.29 0.75 -6.77
N VAL A 62 -2.07 1.26 -6.62
CA VAL A 62 -0.83 0.49 -6.83
C VAL A 62 -0.01 0.32 -5.57
N ARG A 63 -0.23 1.17 -4.56
CA ARG A 63 0.45 1.09 -3.26
C ARG A 63 -0.42 1.70 -2.18
N VAL A 64 -0.58 1.01 -1.07
CA VAL A 64 -1.03 1.60 0.20
C VAL A 64 0.21 2.19 0.88
N LEU A 65 0.24 3.52 1.04
CA LEU A 65 1.35 4.19 1.72
C LEU A 65 1.14 4.26 3.22
N HIS A 66 -0.10 4.53 3.63
CA HIS A 66 -0.50 4.66 5.02
C HIS A 66 -1.89 4.09 5.18
N GLN A 67 -2.08 3.31 6.24
CA GLN A 67 -3.37 2.81 6.69
C GLN A 67 -3.54 3.26 8.15
N GLU A 68 -4.61 4.01 8.43
CA GLU A 68 -4.95 4.44 9.80
C GLU A 68 -3.83 5.21 10.54
N ALA A 69 -2.99 5.93 9.78
CA ALA A 69 -1.82 6.62 10.29
C ALA A 69 -2.18 7.87 11.10
N GLU A 70 -1.44 8.10 12.16
CA GLU A 70 -1.48 9.35 12.94
C GLU A 70 -0.67 10.45 12.24
N PHE A 71 -0.93 11.71 12.58
CA PHE A 71 -0.23 12.84 11.93
C PHE A 71 1.28 12.90 12.23
N ASP A 72 1.74 12.31 13.33
CA ASP A 72 3.16 12.25 13.70
C ASP A 72 3.96 11.21 12.89
N GLU A 73 3.28 10.34 12.15
CA GLU A 73 3.90 9.43 11.17
C GLU A 73 4.30 10.15 9.88
N PHE A 74 3.92 11.42 9.73
CA PHE A 74 4.28 12.27 8.60
C PHE A 74 5.37 13.27 8.98
N THR A 75 6.15 13.69 7.99
CA THR A 75 7.03 14.85 8.15
C THR A 75 6.20 16.14 8.12
N ILE A 76 6.17 16.84 9.25
CA ILE A 76 5.46 18.11 9.43
C ILE A 76 6.29 19.26 8.85
N GLY A 77 5.78 19.89 7.80
CA GLY A 77 6.29 21.16 7.26
C GLY A 77 5.55 22.36 7.88
N ALA A 78 5.88 23.58 7.42
CA ALA A 78 5.25 24.80 7.90
C ALA A 78 3.72 24.79 7.69
N ASP A 79 3.26 24.34 6.52
CA ASP A 79 1.86 24.40 6.11
C ASP A 79 1.31 23.06 5.56
N ALA A 80 2.09 21.99 5.61
CA ALA A 80 1.74 20.71 4.98
C ALA A 80 2.35 19.50 5.68
N LEU A 81 1.67 18.35 5.59
CA LEU A 81 2.22 17.05 5.92
C LEU A 81 2.90 16.45 4.68
N SER A 82 3.86 15.56 4.88
CA SER A 82 4.53 14.87 3.77
C SER A 82 5.03 13.48 4.11
N THR A 83 5.04 12.61 3.09
CA THR A 83 5.59 11.26 3.11
C THR A 83 6.43 11.01 1.85
N LYS A 84 7.09 9.86 1.77
CA LYS A 84 7.85 9.43 0.60
C LYS A 84 7.26 8.12 0.05
N TRP A 85 7.27 8.02 -1.27
CA TRP A 85 7.06 6.77 -1.99
C TRP A 85 8.32 6.42 -2.74
N ASP A 86 8.69 5.14 -2.76
CA ASP A 86 9.93 4.63 -3.32
C ASP A 86 9.78 4.06 -4.75
N GLY A 87 8.59 4.21 -5.34
CA GLY A 87 8.28 3.76 -6.68
C GLY A 87 7.90 2.28 -6.78
N LYS A 88 7.56 1.62 -5.66
CA LYS A 88 7.15 0.21 -5.64
C LYS A 88 5.67 0.00 -5.38
N ASP A 89 5.16 -1.16 -5.78
CA ASP A 89 3.82 -1.63 -5.40
C ASP A 89 3.81 -2.29 -4.02
N ASP A 90 2.66 -2.76 -3.54
CA ASP A 90 2.53 -3.43 -2.22
C ASP A 90 3.29 -4.77 -2.11
N TYR A 91 3.80 -5.31 -3.22
CA TYR A 91 4.60 -6.54 -3.27
C TYR A 91 6.11 -6.25 -3.43
N ASP A 92 6.50 -4.98 -3.25
CA ASP A 92 7.87 -4.48 -3.40
C ASP A 92 8.47 -4.66 -4.81
N TYR A 93 7.62 -4.73 -5.85
CA TYR A 93 8.08 -4.67 -7.24
C TYR A 93 8.19 -3.22 -7.71
N ASP A 94 9.29 -2.91 -8.42
CA ASP A 94 9.48 -1.59 -9.04
C ASP A 94 8.42 -1.34 -10.12
N LEU A 95 7.76 -0.18 -10.02
CA LEU A 95 6.79 0.27 -11.00
C LEU A 95 7.46 1.05 -12.15
N PRO A 96 6.86 1.04 -13.35
CA PRO A 96 7.43 1.71 -14.51
C PRO A 96 7.45 3.23 -14.34
N ALA A 97 8.39 3.89 -15.02
CA ALA A 97 8.37 5.34 -15.13
C ALA A 97 7.05 5.80 -15.79
N GLY A 98 6.44 6.86 -15.27
CA GLY A 98 5.12 7.28 -15.71
C GLY A 98 4.43 8.24 -14.75
N LYS A 99 3.17 8.55 -15.05
CA LYS A 99 2.33 9.43 -14.24
C LYS A 99 1.59 8.64 -13.18
N TYR A 100 1.59 9.20 -11.97
CA TYR A 100 0.90 8.68 -10.81
C TYR A 100 0.20 9.83 -10.08
N SER A 101 -0.73 9.49 -9.20
CA SER A 101 -1.31 10.42 -8.25
C SER A 101 -1.34 9.81 -6.86
N ALA A 102 -1.54 10.65 -5.84
CA ALA A 102 -1.84 10.18 -4.50
C ALA A 102 -3.11 10.87 -4.00
N ARG A 103 -3.97 10.09 -3.35
CA ARG A 103 -5.21 10.57 -2.73
C ARG A 103 -5.49 9.76 -1.47
N GLY A 104 -6.23 10.36 -0.55
CA GLY A 104 -6.47 9.74 0.73
C GLY A 104 -7.77 10.18 1.37
N PHE A 105 -8.00 9.61 2.55
CA PHE A 105 -9.13 9.92 3.41
C PHE A 105 -8.63 10.21 4.81
N LEU A 106 -9.19 11.26 5.39
CA LEU A 106 -9.09 11.53 6.81
C LEU A 106 -10.33 10.95 7.48
N VAL A 107 -10.12 9.97 8.34
CA VAL A 107 -11.14 9.11 8.90
C VAL A 107 -11.33 9.45 10.38
N ALA A 108 -12.45 10.08 10.72
CA ALA A 108 -12.71 10.44 12.12
C ALA A 108 -12.89 9.20 13.00
N PRO A 109 -12.66 9.31 14.32
CA PRO A 109 -12.88 8.19 15.23
C PRO A 109 -14.28 7.60 15.09
N MET A 110 -14.34 6.28 14.93
CA MET A 110 -15.56 5.50 14.78
C MET A 110 -15.81 4.66 16.02
N LYS A 111 -17.08 4.35 16.27
CA LYS A 111 -17.45 3.37 17.28
C LYS A 111 -17.76 2.05 16.56
N ILE A 112 -16.96 1.04 16.88
CA ILE A 112 -17.04 -0.32 16.35
C ILE A 112 -17.38 -1.23 17.51
N GLU A 113 -18.51 -1.92 17.42
CA GLU A 113 -19.02 -2.79 18.48
C GLU A 113 -19.36 -4.15 17.92
N GLN A 114 -18.81 -5.22 18.50
CA GLN A 114 -19.32 -6.56 18.24
C GLN A 114 -20.68 -6.69 18.92
N ILE A 115 -21.75 -6.88 18.14
CA ILE A 115 -23.13 -6.91 18.64
C ILE A 115 -23.70 -8.32 18.72
N SER A 116 -23.15 -9.27 17.97
CA SER A 116 -23.57 -10.67 18.02
C SER A 116 -22.45 -11.62 17.61
N GLN A 117 -22.63 -12.90 17.93
CA GLN A 117 -21.81 -14.02 17.47
C GLN A 117 -22.72 -15.23 17.24
N THR A 118 -22.59 -15.88 16.08
CA THR A 118 -23.44 -16.99 15.63
C THR A 118 -22.67 -17.95 14.74
N ASP A 119 -23.09 -19.21 14.68
CA ASP A 119 -22.57 -20.20 13.73
C ASP A 119 -23.26 -20.09 12.36
N GLU A 120 -24.51 -19.60 12.34
CA GLU A 120 -25.33 -19.45 11.15
C GLU A 120 -25.44 -17.99 10.72
N ALA A 121 -25.03 -17.71 9.48
CA ALA A 121 -25.16 -16.42 8.82
C ALA A 121 -25.11 -16.60 7.30
N VAL A 122 -25.72 -15.69 6.55
CA VAL A 122 -25.70 -15.71 5.09
C VAL A 122 -24.64 -14.72 4.60
N PHE A 123 -23.77 -15.18 3.71
CA PHE A 123 -22.79 -14.35 3.02
C PHE A 123 -23.17 -14.29 1.55
N ILE A 124 -23.05 -13.11 0.96
CA ILE A 124 -23.29 -12.86 -0.46
C ILE A 124 -21.93 -12.60 -1.11
N ASP A 125 -21.62 -13.31 -2.19
CA ASP A 125 -20.34 -13.17 -2.91
C ASP A 125 -20.59 -13.04 -4.43
N PRO A 126 -20.18 -11.92 -5.08
CA PRO A 126 -19.64 -10.72 -4.45
C PRO A 126 -20.72 -9.92 -3.72
N ALA A 127 -20.41 -9.43 -2.53
CA ALA A 127 -21.27 -8.48 -1.83
C ALA A 127 -21.37 -7.17 -2.63
N PRO A 128 -22.56 -6.55 -2.74
CA PRO A 128 -22.70 -5.25 -3.38
C PRO A 128 -21.97 -4.17 -2.58
N PRO A 129 -21.36 -3.16 -3.25
CA PRO A 129 -20.73 -2.06 -2.55
C PRO A 129 -21.76 -1.17 -1.85
N VAL A 130 -21.35 -0.61 -0.72
CA VAL A 130 -22.14 0.32 0.09
C VAL A 130 -21.78 1.75 -0.26
N ARG A 131 -22.75 2.50 -0.77
CA ARG A 131 -22.57 3.90 -1.15
C ARG A 131 -22.82 4.85 0.01
N ILE A 132 -21.84 5.68 0.36
CA ILE A 132 -21.97 6.69 1.41
C ILE A 132 -21.59 8.10 0.94
N LYS A 133 -22.21 9.10 1.56
CA LYS A 133 -21.89 10.52 1.36
C LYS A 133 -20.97 11.03 2.46
N LEU A 134 -19.87 11.65 2.07
CA LEU A 134 -18.82 12.13 2.96
C LEU A 134 -19.07 13.55 3.47
N VAL A 135 -18.24 13.99 4.41
CA VAL A 135 -18.14 15.39 4.80
C VAL A 135 -17.39 16.15 3.70
N ALA A 136 -17.82 17.38 3.41
CA ALA A 136 -17.10 18.22 2.47
C ALA A 136 -15.76 18.61 3.07
N ASN A 137 -14.69 18.41 2.31
CA ASN A 137 -13.39 18.98 2.63
C ASN A 137 -13.39 20.44 2.15
N PRO A 138 -13.36 21.47 3.02
CA PRO A 138 -13.41 22.87 2.57
C PRO A 138 -12.16 23.31 1.80
N LEU A 139 -11.08 22.52 1.81
CA LEU A 139 -9.85 22.78 1.04
C LEU A 139 -10.00 22.38 -0.44
N GLU A 140 -10.86 21.41 -0.71
CA GLU A 140 -11.20 20.93 -2.04
C GLU A 140 -12.58 21.53 -2.34
N ASN A 141 -12.72 22.46 -3.27
CA ASN A 141 -14.01 23.12 -3.57
C ASN A 141 -15.05 22.13 -4.15
N ASN A 142 -15.50 21.18 -3.33
CA ASN A 142 -16.18 19.95 -3.71
C ASN A 142 -17.40 19.76 -2.82
N GLU A 143 -18.54 19.51 -3.46
CA GLU A 143 -19.78 19.20 -2.77
C GLU A 143 -19.73 17.77 -2.24
N ARG A 144 -19.48 17.60 -0.93
CA ARG A 144 -19.69 16.37 -0.14
C ARG A 144 -19.61 15.08 -0.99
N PRO A 145 -18.40 14.62 -1.35
CA PRO A 145 -18.23 13.53 -2.29
C PRO A 145 -18.92 12.25 -1.82
N THR A 146 -19.30 11.41 -2.79
CA THR A 146 -19.88 10.08 -2.53
C THR A 146 -18.88 9.02 -2.92
N ILE A 147 -18.71 8.00 -2.07
CA ILE A 147 -17.80 6.89 -2.31
C ILE A 147 -18.53 5.56 -2.11
N ASP A 148 -18.00 4.53 -2.75
CA ASP A 148 -18.44 3.14 -2.62
C ASP A 148 -17.45 2.39 -1.74
N LEU A 149 -17.98 1.71 -0.71
CA LEU A 149 -17.22 0.96 0.29
C LEU A 149 -17.50 -0.53 0.15
N VAL A 150 -16.50 -1.35 0.47
CA VAL A 150 -16.62 -2.79 0.58
C VAL A 150 -15.88 -3.27 1.82
N ALA A 151 -16.17 -4.49 2.26
CA ALA A 151 -15.33 -5.16 3.24
C ALA A 151 -14.05 -5.67 2.58
N GLY A 152 -12.93 -5.55 3.29
CA GLY A 152 -11.64 -6.12 2.92
C GLY A 152 -11.08 -6.95 4.08
N TYR A 153 -10.13 -7.81 3.76
CA TYR A 153 -9.36 -8.56 4.75
C TYR A 153 -7.98 -8.89 4.20
N ASP A 154 -7.04 -9.05 5.11
CA ASP A 154 -5.71 -9.60 4.89
C ASP A 154 -5.47 -10.76 5.87
N ASP A 155 -4.22 -11.16 6.05
CA ASP A 155 -3.85 -12.27 6.93
C ASP A 155 -4.05 -11.96 8.43
N ASP A 156 -4.11 -10.68 8.81
CA ASP A 156 -4.05 -10.22 10.21
C ASP A 156 -5.32 -9.47 10.65
N SER A 157 -6.14 -8.99 9.72
CA SER A 157 -7.26 -8.13 10.01
C SER A 157 -8.34 -8.10 8.94
N THR A 158 -9.55 -7.74 9.39
CA THR A 158 -10.65 -7.33 8.52
C THR A 158 -10.88 -5.84 8.67
N TYR A 159 -11.14 -5.17 7.57
CA TYR A 159 -11.27 -3.72 7.52
C TYR A 159 -12.35 -3.29 6.52
N ILE A 160 -12.76 -2.02 6.62
CA ILE A 160 -13.55 -1.36 5.58
C ILE A 160 -12.56 -0.71 4.61
N GLN A 161 -12.79 -0.87 3.33
CA GLN A 161 -11.99 -0.26 2.26
C GLN A 161 -12.87 0.44 1.23
N THR A 162 -12.27 1.32 0.44
CA THR A 162 -12.90 1.83 -0.77
C THR A 162 -13.03 0.72 -1.83
N LEU A 163 -13.92 0.90 -2.80
CA LEU A 163 -14.11 -0.06 -3.90
C LEU A 163 -12.82 -0.33 -4.70
N ASP A 164 -11.92 0.66 -4.80
CA ASP A 164 -10.62 0.52 -5.46
C ASP A 164 -9.51 -0.06 -4.56
N GLY A 165 -9.84 -0.47 -3.32
CA GLY A 165 -8.99 -1.27 -2.46
C GLY A 165 -8.18 -0.52 -1.40
N LEU A 166 -8.41 0.77 -1.17
CA LEU A 166 -7.68 1.52 -0.12
C LEU A 166 -8.29 1.19 1.26
N PRO A 167 -7.54 0.57 2.19
CA PRO A 167 -8.02 0.30 3.54
C PRO A 167 -8.24 1.59 4.33
N LEU A 168 -9.39 1.72 4.99
CA LEU A 168 -9.80 2.94 5.71
C LEU A 168 -9.81 2.77 7.23
N VAL A 169 -10.36 1.65 7.72
CA VAL A 169 -10.51 1.40 9.16
C VAL A 169 -10.52 -0.10 9.46
N THR A 170 -9.72 -0.52 10.44
CA THR A 170 -9.71 -1.88 10.94
C THR A 170 -10.94 -2.14 11.81
N VAL A 171 -11.67 -3.21 11.51
CA VAL A 171 -12.87 -3.63 12.25
C VAL A 171 -12.56 -4.73 13.26
N SER A 172 -11.77 -5.72 12.87
CA SER A 172 -11.37 -6.82 13.74
C SER A 172 -9.99 -7.33 13.36
N LYS A 173 -9.25 -7.84 14.35
CA LYS A 173 -8.08 -8.68 14.10
C LYS A 173 -8.51 -10.11 13.78
N LEU A 174 -7.66 -10.81 13.05
CA LEU A 174 -7.80 -12.20 12.66
C LEU A 174 -6.70 -13.03 13.30
N ASP A 175 -7.02 -14.29 13.59
CA ASP A 175 -6.02 -15.29 13.90
C ASP A 175 -5.51 -15.91 12.59
N LYS A 176 -4.20 -16.16 12.53
CA LYS A 176 -3.55 -16.73 11.36
C LYS A 176 -4.24 -18.03 10.91
N SER A 177 -4.40 -18.19 9.60
CA SER A 177 -4.99 -19.38 8.95
C SER A 177 -6.51 -19.56 9.10
N SER A 178 -7.24 -18.47 9.38
CA SER A 178 -8.71 -18.50 9.33
C SER A 178 -9.19 -18.47 7.87
N GLU A 179 -10.18 -19.31 7.52
CA GLU A 179 -11.00 -19.04 6.34
C GLU A 179 -11.87 -17.82 6.66
N VAL A 180 -11.78 -16.77 5.84
CA VAL A 180 -12.44 -15.50 6.08
C VAL A 180 -13.48 -15.22 5.02
N ALA A 181 -14.71 -14.98 5.44
CA ALA A 181 -15.72 -14.35 4.60
C ALA A 181 -16.17 -13.06 5.27
N VAL A 182 -16.35 -12.00 4.48
CA VAL A 182 -16.80 -10.71 4.96
C VAL A 182 -17.92 -10.16 4.08
N VAL A 183 -18.93 -9.55 4.70
CA VAL A 183 -19.96 -8.79 3.99
C VAL A 183 -20.23 -7.50 4.75
N LEU A 184 -20.47 -6.43 4.00
CA LEU A 184 -20.78 -5.11 4.50
C LEU A 184 -22.19 -4.73 4.05
N ASP A 185 -23.00 -4.22 4.97
CA ASP A 185 -24.34 -3.71 4.69
C ASP A 185 -24.57 -2.33 5.33
N LEU A 186 -25.45 -1.54 4.75
CA LEU A 186 -25.86 -0.23 5.26
C LEU A 186 -27.25 -0.31 5.87
N GLU A 187 -27.30 -0.09 7.17
CA GLU A 187 -28.56 -0.02 7.89
C GLU A 187 -29.33 1.27 7.58
N ARG A 188 -30.64 1.23 7.83
CA ARG A 188 -31.54 2.38 7.61
C ARG A 188 -31.12 3.64 8.36
N ASP A 189 -30.44 3.49 9.50
CA ASP A 189 -29.96 4.58 10.34
C ASP A 189 -28.54 5.07 9.96
N LYS A 190 -27.99 4.59 8.83
CA LYS A 190 -26.63 4.88 8.35
C LYS A 190 -25.52 4.31 9.22
N SER A 191 -25.82 3.38 10.12
CA SER A 191 -24.79 2.49 10.65
C SER A 191 -24.40 1.46 9.59
N LEU A 192 -23.15 1.03 9.60
CA LEU A 192 -22.73 -0.13 8.81
C LEU A 192 -22.78 -1.35 9.70
N ASN A 193 -23.20 -2.47 9.14
CA ASN A 193 -23.03 -3.77 9.73
C ASN A 193 -22.02 -4.56 8.90
N MET A 194 -21.05 -5.17 9.58
CA MET A 194 -20.05 -6.03 8.97
C MET A 194 -20.13 -7.41 9.61
N LEU A 195 -20.41 -8.42 8.80
CA LEU A 195 -20.29 -9.82 9.22
C LEU A 195 -18.90 -10.32 8.87
N VAL A 196 -18.24 -10.96 9.84
CA VAL A 196 -16.93 -11.58 9.68
C VAL A 196 -17.05 -13.05 10.07
N ARG A 197 -16.92 -13.94 9.10
CA ARG A 197 -16.84 -15.38 9.33
C ARG A 197 -15.38 -15.78 9.50
N THR A 198 -15.13 -16.51 10.58
CA THR A 198 -13.90 -17.25 10.85
C THR A 198 -14.33 -18.66 11.31
N ALA A 199 -13.83 -19.16 12.44
CA ALA A 199 -14.41 -20.32 13.12
C ALA A 199 -15.88 -20.09 13.55
N VAL A 200 -16.20 -18.84 13.89
CA VAL A 200 -17.56 -18.37 14.20
C VAL A 200 -17.86 -17.12 13.36
N THR A 201 -19.14 -16.81 13.15
CA THR A 201 -19.53 -15.53 12.55
C THR A 201 -19.70 -14.49 13.64
N ARG A 202 -19.00 -13.36 13.50
CA ARG A 202 -19.12 -12.18 14.36
C ARG A 202 -19.78 -11.05 13.58
N GLU A 203 -20.69 -10.35 14.23
CA GLU A 203 -21.35 -9.18 13.66
C GLU A 203 -20.86 -7.92 14.35
N PHE A 204 -20.39 -6.96 13.55
CA PHE A 204 -19.90 -5.68 14.02
C PHE A 204 -20.81 -4.57 13.52
N ARG A 205 -21.22 -3.71 14.46
CA ARG A 205 -21.89 -2.46 14.15
C ARG A 205 -20.88 -1.32 14.17
N ILE A 206 -20.81 -0.58 13.07
CA ILE A 206 -19.93 0.56 12.88
C ILE A 206 -20.78 1.82 12.77
N THR A 207 -20.50 2.79 13.65
CA THR A 207 -21.17 4.09 13.62
C THR A 207 -20.15 5.21 13.42
N GLY A 208 -20.57 6.23 12.66
CA GLY A 208 -19.70 7.36 12.32
C GLY A 208 -18.98 7.25 10.98
N ILE A 209 -19.23 6.20 10.18
CA ILE A 209 -18.54 6.01 8.87
C ILE A 209 -18.63 7.22 7.94
N THR A 210 -19.72 7.99 7.99
CA THR A 210 -19.90 9.17 7.12
C THR A 210 -19.02 10.35 7.52
N LYS A 211 -18.39 10.32 8.71
CA LYS A 211 -17.46 11.35 9.21
C LYS A 211 -16.06 11.12 8.65
N MET A 212 -15.92 11.20 7.34
CA MET A 212 -14.64 11.15 6.64
C MET A 212 -14.57 12.29 5.63
N MET A 213 -13.35 12.75 5.34
CA MET A 213 -13.07 13.72 4.28
C MET A 213 -12.07 13.13 3.29
N ALA A 214 -12.36 13.22 2.00
CA ALA A 214 -11.40 12.92 0.96
C ALA A 214 -10.45 14.10 0.74
N PHE A 215 -9.21 13.82 0.37
CA PHE A 215 -8.23 14.83 -0.03
C PHE A 215 -7.34 14.31 -1.16
N ASP A 216 -6.87 15.23 -2.01
CA ASP A 216 -5.98 14.94 -3.14
C ASP A 216 -4.57 15.46 -2.82
N CYS A 217 -3.54 14.70 -3.18
CA CYS A 217 -2.13 15.08 -3.01
C CYS A 217 -1.46 15.50 -4.33
N GLY A 218 -2.24 15.56 -5.41
CA GLY A 218 -1.80 15.89 -6.76
C GLY A 218 -1.25 14.72 -7.55
N GLN A 219 -0.79 15.06 -8.77
CA GLN A 219 -0.12 14.16 -9.70
C GLN A 219 1.40 14.38 -9.68
N PHE A 220 2.15 13.32 -9.96
CA PHE A 220 3.61 13.34 -10.03
C PHE A 220 4.13 12.31 -11.05
N GLU A 221 5.38 12.47 -11.46
CA GLU A 221 6.05 11.56 -12.39
C GLU A 221 7.11 10.72 -11.66
N LEU A 222 7.05 9.41 -11.84
CA LEU A 222 8.11 8.48 -11.48
C LEU A 222 9.13 8.43 -12.63
N LYS A 223 10.42 8.64 -12.33
CA LYS A 223 11.52 8.70 -13.32
C LYS A 223 12.36 7.44 -13.30
#